data_AF-A0AAE0ND14-F1
#
_entry.id   AF-A0AAE0ND14-F1
#
_cell.length_a   1.000
_cell.length_b   1.000
_cell.length_c   1.000
_cell.angle_alpha   90.00
_cell.angle_beta   90.00
_cell.angle_gamma   90.00
#
_symmetry.space_group_name_H-M   'P 1'
#
loop_
_entity.id
_entity.type
_entity.pdbx_description
1 polymer ?
#
loop_
_entity_poly.entity_id
_entity_poly.type
_entity_poly.pdbx_seq_one_letter_code
_entity_poly.pdbx_strand_id
1 'polypeptide(L)'
;MVIRVSALTSQLEQVDASVPNTSHAETGWLARPLTRRSLQRFPIQVSPDILPREAWLTAMKERSLGIHGDSDSGSTASFRVELNSNKEYEIQDESGQKLTNLPLMLQGETEARYFCDVIEHLARFALVKQLTSPSMEEPEERAAEPFATSFSIQIATRSGTIVDAGCPVQVDHSEKQWTFELRVENKGDKALYLYVYDMGPLWQIEGIDFGTYQVVPPRDDDRGFSGTVKKKLKTIIPAVMLAEGHRQCRDIIKVFVTSQPTSFDILELPRIGGVAPEKKTSSRISWVDDDSLAQWAALSFPTYTSLK
;
A
#
# COMPACT_ATOMS: atom_id res chain seq x y z
N MET A 1 10.01 9.09 -23.77
CA MET A 1 10.15 10.08 -22.68
C MET A 1 8.94 9.95 -21.76
N VAL A 2 9.08 10.05 -20.45
CA VAL A 2 7.92 10.07 -19.54
C VAL A 2 7.28 11.46 -19.59
N ILE A 3 6.02 11.57 -20.00
CA ILE A 3 5.29 12.84 -20.10
C ILE A 3 4.54 13.12 -18.79
N ARG A 4 3.93 12.08 -18.22
CA ARG A 4 3.10 12.19 -17.01
C ARG A 4 3.34 10.99 -16.11
N VAL A 5 3.46 11.25 -14.82
CA VAL A 5 3.53 10.22 -13.77
C VAL A 5 2.29 10.34 -12.91
N SER A 6 1.57 9.24 -12.74
CA SER A 6 0.43 9.07 -11.84
C SER A 6 0.80 8.08 -10.72
N ALA A 7 -0.13 7.77 -9.81
CA ALA A 7 0.14 6.92 -8.65
C ALA A 7 0.66 5.51 -9.00
N LEU A 8 0.08 4.88 -10.02
CA LEU A 8 0.43 3.52 -10.48
C LEU A 8 0.71 3.42 -11.98
N THR A 9 0.54 4.51 -12.73
CA THR A 9 0.70 4.54 -14.18
C THR A 9 1.59 5.69 -14.61
N SER A 10 2.28 5.54 -15.74
CA SER A 10 3.07 6.60 -16.37
C SER A 10 2.71 6.67 -17.85
N GLN A 11 2.52 7.88 -18.38
CA GLN A 11 2.35 8.11 -19.81
C GLN A 11 3.72 8.34 -20.44
N LEU A 12 3.99 7.64 -21.54
CA LEU A 12 5.24 7.69 -22.27
C LEU A 12 5.00 8.29 -23.67
N GLU A 13 5.83 9.24 -24.07
CA GLU A 13 5.97 9.69 -25.45
C GLU A 13 7.05 8.85 -26.14
N GLN A 14 6.79 8.48 -27.40
CA GLN A 14 7.84 7.95 -28.24
C GLN A 14 8.77 9.09 -28.66
N VAL A 15 10.07 8.94 -28.39
CA VAL A 15 11.08 9.99 -28.65
C VAL A 15 11.51 10.01 -30.13
N ASP A 16 11.24 8.93 -30.87
CA ASP A 16 11.64 8.79 -32.26
C ASP A 16 10.46 8.28 -33.11
N ALA A 17 9.80 9.21 -33.82
CA ALA A 17 8.69 8.93 -34.74
C ALA A 17 9.17 8.43 -36.12
N SER A 18 10.49 8.28 -36.31
CA SER A 18 11.13 7.88 -37.56
C SER A 18 11.14 6.37 -37.80
N VAL A 19 10.82 5.57 -36.78
CA VAL A 19 10.66 4.11 -36.90
C VAL A 19 9.18 3.81 -37.15
N PRO A 20 8.81 3.18 -38.27
CA PRO A 20 7.42 2.85 -38.56
C PRO A 20 6.84 2.01 -37.42
N ASN A 21 5.58 2.28 -37.07
CA ASN A 21 4.80 1.59 -36.04
C ASN A 21 4.95 0.06 -36.16
N THR A 22 5.94 -0.51 -35.48
CA THR A 22 5.91 -1.92 -35.10
C THR A 22 4.89 -1.99 -33.96
N SER A 23 3.62 -2.12 -34.34
CA SER A 23 2.58 -2.64 -33.47
C SER A 23 3.12 -3.91 -32.80
N HIS A 24 3.02 -3.94 -31.48
CA HIS A 24 3.56 -4.96 -30.59
C HIS A 24 5.09 -5.03 -30.51
N ALA A 25 5.65 -4.26 -29.58
CA ALA A 25 6.88 -4.68 -28.94
C ALA A 25 6.59 -5.98 -28.14
N GLU A 26 6.68 -7.14 -28.80
CA GLU A 26 6.88 -8.46 -28.16
C GLU A 26 8.30 -8.56 -27.57
N THR A 27 8.79 -7.50 -26.97
CA THR A 27 10.13 -7.50 -26.43
C THR A 27 9.93 -7.73 -24.93
N GLY A 28 10.32 -8.93 -24.46
CA GLY A 28 10.29 -9.34 -23.05
C GLY A 28 11.25 -8.54 -22.15
N TRP A 29 11.43 -7.26 -22.42
CA TRP A 29 12.29 -6.34 -21.69
C TRP A 29 11.54 -5.86 -20.45
N LEU A 30 12.10 -6.17 -19.29
CA LEU A 30 11.63 -5.64 -18.02
C LEU A 30 12.42 -4.37 -17.71
N ALA A 31 11.74 -3.22 -17.76
CA ALA A 31 12.33 -1.97 -17.26
C ALA A 31 12.53 -2.07 -15.75
N ARG A 32 13.76 -1.89 -15.28
CA ARG A 32 14.05 -1.76 -13.84
C ARG A 32 14.01 -0.27 -13.48
N PRO A 33 13.15 0.16 -12.54
CA PRO A 33 13.15 1.55 -12.09
C PRO A 33 14.48 1.86 -11.40
N LEU A 34 15.26 2.79 -11.97
CA LEU A 34 16.54 3.25 -11.41
C LEU A 34 16.37 4.33 -10.35
N THR A 35 15.27 5.08 -10.39
CA THR A 35 14.93 6.12 -9.40
C THR A 35 13.48 5.97 -8.97
N ARG A 36 13.20 6.21 -7.69
CA ARG A 36 11.86 6.15 -7.11
C ARG A 36 11.47 7.52 -6.56
N ARG A 37 11.25 8.46 -7.47
CA ARG A 37 10.83 9.83 -7.10
C ARG A 37 9.53 9.87 -6.27
N SER A 38 8.69 8.84 -6.35
CA SER A 38 7.51 8.71 -5.50
C SER A 38 7.83 8.69 -4.00
N LEU A 39 9.01 8.19 -3.59
CA LEU A 39 9.42 8.19 -2.19
C LEU A 39 9.82 9.59 -1.69
N GLN A 40 10.16 10.51 -2.59
CA GLN A 40 10.46 11.90 -2.22
C GLN A 40 9.22 12.66 -1.74
N ARG A 41 8.01 12.12 -1.97
CA ARG A 41 6.75 12.65 -1.42
C ARG A 41 6.63 12.46 0.10
N PHE A 42 7.52 11.68 0.70
CA PHE A 42 7.56 11.39 2.13
C PHE A 42 8.84 11.96 2.75
N PRO A 43 8.94 13.30 2.87
CA PRO A 43 10.15 13.94 3.34
C PRO A 43 10.48 13.55 4.79
N ILE A 44 11.75 13.26 5.05
CA ILE A 44 12.27 12.85 6.35
C ILE A 44 13.08 13.99 6.96
N GLN A 45 12.77 14.33 8.20
CA GLN A 45 13.57 15.25 9.00
C GLN A 45 14.44 14.46 9.97
N VAL A 46 15.73 14.79 10.02
CA VAL A 46 16.71 14.15 10.90
C VAL A 46 17.27 15.19 11.87
N SER A 47 17.04 14.98 13.16
CA SER A 47 17.53 15.85 14.24
C SER A 47 19.04 16.12 14.11
N PRO A 48 19.52 17.34 14.43
CA PRO A 48 20.93 17.68 14.39
C PRO A 48 21.78 16.85 15.36
N ASP A 49 21.19 16.29 16.42
CA ASP A 49 21.90 15.53 17.46
C ASP A 49 22.28 14.11 17.03
N ILE A 50 21.79 13.67 15.86
CA ILE A 50 22.05 12.36 15.30
C ILE A 50 23.45 12.34 14.69
N LEU A 51 24.25 11.33 15.02
CA LEU A 51 25.61 11.16 14.51
C LEU A 51 25.78 9.76 13.92
N PRO A 52 26.39 9.60 12.73
CA PRO A 52 26.87 10.64 11.81
C PRO A 52 25.80 11.13 10.81
N ARG A 53 25.17 12.30 11.07
CA ARG A 53 24.09 12.88 10.24
C ARG A 53 24.39 12.95 8.75
N GLU A 54 25.54 13.48 8.36
CA GLU A 54 25.86 13.68 6.94
C GLU A 54 25.95 12.37 6.15
N ALA A 55 26.47 11.30 6.77
CA ALA A 55 26.51 9.98 6.16
C ALA A 55 25.09 9.44 5.95
N TRP A 56 24.18 9.69 6.89
CA TRP A 56 22.78 9.29 6.78
C TRP A 56 22.06 10.07 5.69
N LEU A 57 22.22 11.39 5.65
CA LEU A 57 21.61 12.23 4.60
C LEU A 57 22.12 11.83 3.21
N THR A 58 23.40 11.49 3.08
CA THR A 58 23.97 10.98 1.82
C THR A 58 23.33 9.64 1.43
N ALA A 59 23.30 8.68 2.36
CA ALA A 59 22.70 7.36 2.12
C ALA A 59 21.19 7.41 1.81
N MET A 60 20.46 8.39 2.37
CA MET A 60 19.05 8.64 2.05
C MET A 60 18.87 9.16 0.62
N LYS A 61 19.71 10.11 0.18
CA LYS A 61 19.68 10.65 -1.19
C LYS A 61 19.95 9.56 -2.22
N GLU A 62 20.91 8.68 -1.95
CA GLU A 62 21.21 7.52 -2.82
C GLU A 62 20.00 6.59 -3.02
N ARG A 63 19.10 6.51 -2.02
CA ARG A 63 17.84 5.75 -2.07
C ARG A 63 16.65 6.53 -2.64
N SER A 64 16.88 7.73 -3.18
CA SER A 64 15.83 8.64 -3.65
C SER A 64 14.83 9.05 -2.56
N LEU A 65 15.23 9.08 -1.28
CA LEU A 65 14.38 9.56 -0.18
C LEU A 65 14.38 11.10 -0.14
N GLY A 66 13.23 11.68 0.19
CA GLY A 66 13.09 13.11 0.38
C GLY A 66 13.66 13.53 1.74
N ILE A 67 14.47 14.59 1.77
CA ILE A 67 15.01 15.13 3.02
C ILE A 67 14.36 16.49 3.25
N HIS A 68 13.82 16.70 4.44
CA HIS A 68 13.29 17.97 4.89
C HIS A 68 14.40 18.80 5.54
N GLY A 69 14.63 20.01 5.06
CA GLY A 69 15.60 20.93 5.66
C GLY A 69 15.01 21.70 6.84
N ASP A 70 15.84 22.12 7.79
CA ASP A 70 15.41 22.87 8.99
C ASP A 70 14.81 24.26 8.67
N SER A 71 14.94 24.73 7.42
CA SER A 71 14.46 26.04 6.94
C SER A 71 13.16 26.00 6.13
N ASP A 72 12.59 24.81 5.87
CA ASP A 72 11.41 24.65 5.02
C ASP A 72 10.11 24.93 5.81
N SER A 73 9.81 26.22 6.01
CA SER A 73 8.67 26.71 6.79
C SER A 73 7.27 26.40 6.22
N GLY A 74 7.16 25.64 5.13
CA GLY A 74 5.90 25.34 4.44
C GLY A 74 5.54 23.87 4.25
N SER A 75 6.42 22.91 4.56
CA SER A 75 6.15 21.48 4.40
C SER A 75 6.34 20.77 5.74
N THR A 76 5.38 19.96 6.18
CA THR A 76 5.58 19.12 7.36
C THR A 76 6.27 17.83 6.94
N ALA A 77 7.36 17.48 7.61
CA ALA A 77 8.02 16.19 7.41
C ALA A 77 7.05 15.03 7.68
N SER A 78 7.04 14.02 6.81
CA SER A 78 6.22 12.81 6.99
C SER A 78 6.77 11.92 8.10
N PHE A 79 8.09 11.94 8.28
CA PHE A 79 8.78 11.25 9.36
C PHE A 79 9.80 12.17 10.00
N ARG A 80 9.85 12.17 11.34
CA ARG A 80 10.89 12.88 12.09
C ARG A 80 11.70 11.88 12.89
N VAL A 81 13.02 12.03 12.84
CA VAL A 81 13.96 11.16 13.53
C VAL A 81 14.61 11.96 14.64
N GLU A 82 14.42 11.51 15.87
CA GLU A 82 14.94 12.13 17.08
C GLU A 82 15.75 11.11 17.90
N LEU A 83 16.50 11.60 18.87
CA LEU A 83 17.22 10.78 19.83
C LEU A 83 16.53 10.86 21.18
N ASN A 84 16.17 9.73 21.77
CA ASN A 84 15.59 9.71 23.10
C ASN A 84 16.65 9.79 24.22
N SER A 85 16.20 9.85 25.47
CA SER A 85 17.07 9.91 26.65
C SER A 85 18.03 8.71 26.78
N ASN A 86 17.72 7.59 26.15
CA ASN A 86 18.50 6.36 26.18
C ASN A 86 19.47 6.25 25.01
N LYS A 87 19.61 7.30 24.19
CA LYS A 87 20.37 7.30 22.92
C LYS A 87 19.84 6.30 21.88
N GLU A 88 18.56 6.01 21.93
CA GLU A 88 17.87 5.25 20.89
C GLU A 88 17.25 6.22 19.89
N TYR A 89 17.31 5.85 18.61
CA TYR A 89 16.61 6.57 17.57
C TYR A 89 15.11 6.34 17.68
N GLU A 90 14.36 7.43 17.73
CA GLU A 90 12.92 7.45 17.74
C GLU A 90 12.41 8.04 16.43
N ILE A 91 11.46 7.36 15.78
CA ILE A 91 10.81 7.85 14.57
C ILE A 91 9.39 8.25 14.94
N GLN A 92 9.02 9.49 14.63
CA GLN A 92 7.68 10.03 14.79
C GLN A 92 7.01 10.21 13.42
N ASP A 93 5.68 10.12 13.40
CA ASP A 93 4.88 10.47 12.23
C ASP A 93 4.65 11.98 12.08
N GLU A 94 3.90 12.37 11.06
CA GLU A 94 3.53 13.76 10.77
C GLU A 94 2.81 14.46 11.94
N SER A 95 2.10 13.69 12.77
CA SER A 95 1.40 14.20 13.97
C SER A 95 2.29 14.31 15.20
N GLY A 96 3.57 13.92 15.10
CA GLY A 96 4.52 13.86 16.21
C GLY A 96 4.33 12.63 17.12
N GLN A 97 3.52 11.65 16.70
CA GLN A 97 3.34 10.43 17.48
C GLN A 97 4.47 9.44 17.16
N LYS A 98 5.03 8.84 18.21
CA LYS A 98 6.05 7.79 18.09
C LYS A 98 5.51 6.60 17.31
N LEU A 99 6.26 6.16 16.30
CA LEU A 99 6.01 4.92 15.61
C LEU A 99 6.40 3.74 16.51
N THR A 100 5.48 2.79 16.63
CA THR A 100 5.67 1.56 17.41
C THR A 100 6.09 0.40 16.51
N ASN A 101 6.50 -0.73 17.09
CA ASN A 101 6.89 -1.96 16.37
C ASN A 101 8.05 -1.76 15.37
N LEU A 102 8.95 -0.84 15.68
CA LEU A 102 10.20 -0.63 14.95
C LEU A 102 11.34 -1.38 15.63
N PRO A 103 12.36 -1.83 14.88
CA PRO A 103 13.57 -2.38 15.49
C PRO A 103 14.24 -1.34 16.39
N LEU A 104 14.82 -1.82 17.49
CA LEU A 104 15.66 -0.98 18.35
C LEU A 104 16.90 -0.54 17.56
N MET A 105 17.14 0.76 17.50
CA MET A 105 18.29 1.33 16.81
C MET A 105 19.00 2.31 17.76
N LEU A 106 20.23 1.99 18.14
CA LEU A 106 21.05 2.77 19.08
C LEU A 106 22.06 3.66 18.34
N GLN A 107 22.31 4.86 18.87
CA GLN A 107 23.34 5.75 18.36
C GLN A 107 24.74 5.19 18.56
N GLY A 108 25.54 5.18 17.50
CA GLY A 108 26.91 4.64 17.50
C GLY A 108 26.99 3.14 17.22
N GLU A 109 25.88 2.39 17.37
CA GLU A 109 25.80 0.96 17.04
C GLU A 109 25.07 0.70 15.72
N THR A 110 24.07 1.53 15.40
CA THR A 110 23.28 1.34 14.17
C THR A 110 24.04 1.87 12.96
N GLU A 111 24.27 0.99 11.98
CA GLU A 111 24.83 1.40 10.70
C GLU A 111 23.87 2.30 9.92
N ALA A 112 24.42 3.34 9.27
CA ALA A 112 23.65 4.26 8.42
C ALA A 112 22.83 3.51 7.35
N ARG A 113 23.39 2.42 6.81
CA ARG A 113 22.74 1.59 5.80
C ARG A 113 21.46 0.96 6.33
N TYR A 114 21.55 0.28 7.47
CA TYR A 114 20.39 -0.37 8.11
C TYR A 114 19.31 0.64 8.48
N PHE A 115 19.70 1.77 9.07
CA PHE A 115 18.77 2.85 9.39
C PHE A 115 18.02 3.35 8.13
N CYS A 116 18.75 3.59 7.04
CA CYS A 116 18.15 4.02 5.79
C CYS A 116 17.23 2.95 5.17
N ASP A 117 17.53 1.68 5.36
CA ASP A 117 16.67 0.58 4.90
C ASP A 117 15.33 0.59 5.68
N VAL A 118 15.35 0.88 6.98
CA VAL A 118 14.13 1.09 7.80
C VAL A 118 13.33 2.31 7.31
N ILE A 119 13.98 3.44 7.06
CA ILE A 119 13.29 4.65 6.58
C ILE A 119 12.71 4.44 5.17
N GLU A 120 13.45 3.81 4.26
CA GLU A 120 12.93 3.46 2.94
C GLU A 120 11.72 2.54 3.05
N HIS A 121 11.76 1.58 3.96
CA HIS A 121 10.63 0.69 4.24
C HIS A 121 9.38 1.46 4.65
N LEU A 122 9.52 2.40 5.59
CA LEU A 122 8.41 3.26 6.04
C LEU A 122 7.88 4.15 4.93
N ALA A 123 8.75 4.74 4.11
CA ALA A 123 8.34 5.53 2.95
C ALA A 123 7.57 4.69 1.93
N ARG A 124 7.99 3.45 1.67
CA ARG A 124 7.26 2.50 0.81
C ARG A 124 5.92 2.11 1.41
N PHE A 125 5.86 1.87 2.72
CA PHE A 125 4.61 1.58 3.41
C PHE A 125 3.63 2.75 3.30
N ALA A 126 4.12 3.97 3.55
CA ALA A 126 3.33 5.20 3.45
C ALA A 126 2.85 5.46 2.01
N LEU A 127 3.69 5.18 1.00
CA LEU A 127 3.31 5.22 -0.40
C LEU A 127 2.08 4.37 -0.67
N VAL A 128 2.10 3.08 -0.28
CA VAL A 128 0.96 2.19 -0.49
C VAL A 128 -0.26 2.62 0.31
N LYS A 129 -0.06 3.09 1.55
CA LYS A 129 -1.14 3.60 2.41
C LYS A 129 -1.88 4.74 1.71
N GLN A 130 -1.14 5.68 1.12
CA GLN A 130 -1.66 6.85 0.40
C GLN A 130 -2.12 6.56 -1.03
N LEU A 131 -1.97 5.34 -1.57
CA LEU A 131 -2.53 5.01 -2.88
C LEU A 131 -4.05 5.03 -2.82
N THR A 132 -4.66 6.15 -3.18
CA THR A 132 -6.10 6.29 -3.39
C THR A 132 -6.34 6.47 -4.88
N SER A 133 -7.52 6.11 -5.36
CA SER A 133 -7.89 6.43 -6.75
C SER A 133 -7.92 7.96 -6.91
N PRO A 134 -7.45 8.52 -8.04
CA PRO A 134 -7.42 9.96 -8.28
C PRO A 134 -8.78 10.67 -8.11
N SER A 135 -9.88 9.94 -8.34
CA SER A 135 -11.27 10.40 -8.28
C SER A 135 -11.94 10.23 -6.91
N MET A 136 -11.23 9.71 -5.91
CA MET A 136 -11.83 9.35 -4.62
C MET A 136 -11.62 10.41 -3.54
N GLU A 137 -10.92 11.51 -3.81
CA GLU A 137 -10.69 12.58 -2.83
C GLU A 137 -11.93 13.48 -2.69
N GLU A 138 -12.67 13.72 -3.78
CA GLU A 138 -13.89 14.55 -3.76
C GLU A 138 -15.16 13.76 -4.16
N PRO A 139 -16.27 13.82 -3.38
CA PRO A 139 -17.49 13.05 -3.64
C PRO A 139 -18.14 13.31 -5.00
N GLU A 140 -18.05 14.54 -5.52
CA GLU A 140 -18.66 14.93 -6.80
C GLU A 140 -17.90 14.34 -7.99
N GLU A 141 -16.56 14.32 -7.93
CA GLU A 141 -15.71 13.71 -8.96
C GLU A 141 -15.85 12.18 -8.96
N ARG A 142 -16.04 11.57 -7.79
CA ARG A 142 -16.31 10.13 -7.63
C ARG A 142 -17.59 9.69 -8.33
N ALA A 143 -18.66 10.48 -8.19
CA ALA A 143 -19.95 10.19 -8.83
C ALA A 143 -19.88 10.35 -10.36
N ALA A 144 -18.92 11.14 -10.86
CA ALA A 144 -18.72 11.39 -12.28
C ALA A 144 -17.83 10.33 -12.98
N GLU A 145 -17.09 9.49 -12.23
CA GLU A 145 -16.23 8.46 -12.83
C GLU A 145 -17.00 7.14 -13.05
N PRO A 146 -17.14 6.66 -14.31
CA PRO A 146 -17.89 5.45 -14.63
C PRO A 146 -17.33 4.19 -13.94
N PHE A 147 -16.00 4.13 -13.74
CA PHE A 147 -15.38 2.98 -13.11
C PHE A 147 -15.65 2.92 -11.61
N ALA A 148 -15.51 4.04 -10.89
CA ALA A 148 -15.75 4.10 -9.43
C ALA A 148 -17.20 3.77 -9.05
N THR A 149 -18.15 4.03 -9.94
CA THR A 149 -19.58 3.73 -9.75
C THR A 149 -19.97 2.31 -10.20
N SER A 150 -19.10 1.60 -10.92
CA SER A 150 -19.33 0.24 -11.42
C SER A 150 -19.23 -0.86 -10.36
N PHE A 151 -18.85 -0.52 -9.12
CA PHE A 151 -18.75 -1.49 -8.03
C PHE A 151 -19.09 -0.89 -6.67
N SER A 152 -19.33 -1.75 -5.68
CA SER A 152 -19.37 -1.37 -4.27
C SER A 152 -18.52 -2.32 -3.44
N ILE A 153 -17.81 -1.77 -2.44
CA ILE A 153 -17.01 -2.56 -1.51
C ILE A 153 -17.29 -2.09 -0.09
N GLN A 154 -17.67 -3.03 0.77
CA GLN A 154 -18.02 -2.77 2.17
C GLN A 154 -17.50 -3.88 3.06
N ILE A 155 -17.31 -3.56 4.35
CA ILE A 155 -17.04 -4.56 5.38
C ILE A 155 -18.31 -4.78 6.21
N ALA A 156 -18.69 -6.05 6.38
CA ALA A 156 -19.74 -6.45 7.31
C ALA A 156 -19.10 -7.11 8.54
N THR A 157 -19.26 -6.52 9.72
CA THR A 157 -18.81 -7.12 10.98
C THR A 157 -19.75 -8.27 11.39
N ARG A 158 -19.34 -9.07 12.36
CA ARG A 158 -20.18 -10.14 12.92
C ARG A 158 -21.45 -9.67 13.62
N SER A 159 -21.47 -8.43 14.13
CA SER A 159 -22.69 -7.82 14.66
C SER A 159 -23.69 -7.42 13.57
N GLY A 160 -23.33 -7.58 12.29
CA GLY A 160 -24.13 -7.15 11.15
C GLY A 160 -23.93 -5.68 10.77
N THR A 161 -23.01 -4.97 11.43
CA THR A 161 -22.68 -3.58 11.10
C THR A 161 -21.98 -3.53 9.76
N ILE A 162 -22.47 -2.66 8.86
CA ILE A 162 -21.84 -2.40 7.57
C ILE A 162 -20.98 -1.15 7.70
N VAL A 163 -19.75 -1.23 7.19
CA VAL A 163 -18.74 -0.18 7.26
C VAL A 163 -18.21 0.08 5.85
N ASP A 164 -18.27 1.34 5.43
CA ASP A 164 -17.75 1.79 4.13
C ASP A 164 -16.23 2.03 4.18
N ALA A 165 -15.63 2.14 3.00
CA ALA A 165 -14.20 2.45 2.87
C ALA A 165 -13.85 3.79 3.53
N GLY A 166 -12.67 3.84 4.14
CA GLY A 166 -12.18 4.99 4.91
C GLY A 166 -12.66 5.01 6.36
N CYS A 167 -13.78 4.36 6.68
CA CYS A 167 -14.30 4.30 8.04
C CYS A 167 -13.58 3.22 8.88
N PRO A 168 -13.33 3.49 10.17
CA PRO A 168 -12.66 2.54 11.05
C PRO A 168 -13.56 1.34 11.38
N VAL A 169 -13.04 0.13 11.19
CA VAL A 169 -13.68 -1.13 11.58
C VAL A 169 -13.15 -1.55 12.95
N GLN A 170 -14.03 -1.65 13.94
CA GLN A 170 -13.68 -2.13 15.27
C GLN A 170 -13.99 -3.63 15.38
N VAL A 171 -13.02 -4.44 15.77
CA VAL A 171 -13.16 -5.88 15.88
C VAL A 171 -12.46 -6.46 17.10
N ASP A 172 -13.04 -7.55 17.63
CA ASP A 172 -12.43 -8.30 18.71
C ASP A 172 -11.34 -9.22 18.15
N HIS A 173 -10.24 -9.33 18.89
CA HIS A 173 -9.22 -10.35 18.68
C HIS A 173 -9.86 -11.75 18.70
N SER A 174 -9.67 -12.53 17.63
CA SER A 174 -10.15 -13.91 17.57
C SER A 174 -9.21 -14.82 16.81
N GLU A 175 -8.64 -15.82 17.48
CA GLU A 175 -7.82 -16.84 16.80
C GLU A 175 -8.67 -17.87 16.04
N LYS A 176 -9.91 -18.10 16.51
CA LYS A 176 -10.74 -19.26 16.13
C LYS A 176 -11.80 -18.95 15.08
N GLN A 177 -12.19 -17.68 14.92
CA GLN A 177 -13.32 -17.29 14.06
C GLN A 177 -12.93 -16.08 13.20
N TRP A 178 -13.57 -15.94 12.04
CA TRP A 178 -13.47 -14.71 11.25
C TRP A 178 -14.00 -13.53 12.06
N THR A 179 -13.48 -12.34 11.81
CA THR A 179 -13.82 -11.11 12.55
C THR A 179 -14.77 -10.23 11.73
N PHE A 180 -14.62 -10.20 10.41
CA PHE A 180 -15.52 -9.52 9.49
C PHE A 180 -15.53 -10.17 8.09
N GLU A 181 -16.48 -9.75 7.26
CA GLU A 181 -16.65 -10.19 5.88
C GLU A 181 -16.47 -9.00 4.93
N LEU A 182 -15.48 -9.06 4.05
CA LEU A 182 -15.36 -8.13 2.92
C LEU A 182 -16.40 -8.51 1.87
N ARG A 183 -17.23 -7.56 1.47
CA ARG A 183 -18.28 -7.72 0.47
C ARG A 183 -17.97 -6.85 -0.73
N VAL A 184 -17.96 -7.45 -1.90
CA VAL A 184 -17.73 -6.77 -3.17
C VAL A 184 -18.91 -7.06 -4.09
N GLU A 185 -19.48 -6.02 -4.66
CA GLU A 185 -20.56 -6.10 -5.63
C GLU A 185 -20.10 -5.46 -6.94
N ASN A 186 -20.20 -6.21 -8.03
CA ASN A 186 -20.02 -5.71 -9.38
C ASN A 186 -21.38 -5.26 -9.92
N LYS A 187 -21.48 -3.95 -10.17
CA LYS A 187 -22.67 -3.26 -10.72
C LYS A 187 -22.52 -2.97 -12.22
N GLY A 188 -21.34 -3.24 -12.77
CA GLY A 188 -21.05 -3.09 -14.19
C GLY A 188 -21.42 -4.33 -15.01
N ASP A 189 -21.03 -4.27 -16.28
CA ASP A 189 -21.25 -5.29 -17.31
C ASP A 189 -19.97 -6.09 -17.65
N LYS A 190 -18.81 -5.66 -17.14
CA LYS A 190 -17.52 -6.32 -17.30
C LYS A 190 -17.04 -6.93 -15.98
N ALA A 191 -16.20 -7.96 -16.07
CA ALA A 191 -15.59 -8.58 -14.89
C ALA A 191 -14.60 -7.62 -14.21
N LEU A 192 -14.56 -7.67 -12.88
CA LEU A 192 -13.59 -6.93 -12.07
C LEU A 192 -12.53 -7.87 -11.50
N TYR A 193 -11.34 -7.33 -11.25
CA TYR A 193 -10.22 -8.08 -10.68
C TYR A 193 -9.84 -7.44 -9.35
N LEU A 194 -10.00 -8.20 -8.27
CA LEU A 194 -9.85 -7.75 -6.88
C LEU A 194 -8.54 -8.24 -6.28
N TYR A 195 -7.78 -7.35 -5.67
CA TYR A 195 -6.57 -7.66 -4.91
C TYR A 195 -6.73 -7.14 -3.49
N VAL A 196 -6.51 -8.00 -2.50
CA VAL A 196 -6.68 -7.64 -1.09
C VAL A 196 -5.34 -7.79 -0.38
N TYR A 197 -4.88 -6.71 0.24
CA TYR A 197 -3.65 -6.64 1.01
C TYR A 197 -3.95 -6.31 2.46
N ASP A 198 -3.24 -6.97 3.37
CA ASP A 198 -3.14 -6.58 4.77
C ASP A 198 -1.91 -5.69 4.97
N MET A 199 -2.13 -4.45 5.37
CA MET A 199 -1.07 -3.56 5.85
C MET A 199 -1.04 -3.66 7.37
N GLY A 200 -0.24 -4.60 7.86
CA GLY A 200 -0.26 -5.01 9.26
C GLY A 200 0.52 -4.08 10.20
N PRO A 201 0.47 -4.37 11.51
CA PRO A 201 0.93 -3.46 12.55
C PRO A 201 2.45 -3.54 12.76
N LEU A 202 3.13 -4.50 12.13
CA LEU A 202 4.58 -4.68 12.12
C LEU A 202 5.20 -4.17 10.79
N TRP A 203 4.51 -3.22 10.16
CA TRP A 203 4.94 -2.51 8.94
C TRP A 203 5.08 -3.37 7.68
N GLN A 204 4.47 -4.56 7.64
CA GLN A 204 4.40 -5.40 6.46
C GLN A 204 3.20 -5.07 5.57
N ILE A 205 3.31 -5.41 4.28
CA ILE A 205 2.21 -5.41 3.32
C ILE A 205 2.17 -6.79 2.67
N GLU A 206 1.14 -7.56 3.01
CA GLU A 206 1.01 -8.96 2.60
C GLU A 206 -0.28 -9.15 1.80
N GLY A 207 -0.19 -9.76 0.62
CA GLY A 207 -1.37 -10.13 -0.16
C GLY A 207 -2.13 -11.26 0.53
N ILE A 208 -3.41 -11.04 0.85
CA ILE A 208 -4.28 -12.05 1.49
C ILE A 208 -4.48 -13.25 0.54
N ASP A 209 -4.43 -13.00 -0.77
CA ASP A 209 -4.46 -14.01 -1.83
C ASP A 209 -3.08 -14.29 -2.44
N PHE A 210 -2.01 -14.11 -1.66
CA PHE A 210 -0.62 -14.33 -2.10
C PHE A 210 -0.27 -13.58 -3.41
N GLY A 211 -0.69 -12.33 -3.52
CA GLY A 211 -0.44 -11.48 -4.70
C GLY A 211 -1.28 -11.83 -5.93
N THR A 212 -2.24 -12.75 -5.82
CA THR A 212 -3.18 -13.09 -6.89
C THR A 212 -4.48 -12.30 -6.77
N TYR A 213 -5.32 -12.35 -7.81
CA TYR A 213 -6.61 -11.67 -7.83
C TYR A 213 -7.78 -12.62 -7.70
N GLN A 214 -8.87 -12.09 -7.18
CA GLN A 214 -10.19 -12.70 -7.26
C GLN A 214 -11.01 -12.03 -8.37
N VAL A 215 -11.60 -12.83 -9.26
CA VAL A 215 -12.49 -12.33 -10.30
C VAL A 215 -13.90 -12.12 -9.71
N VAL A 216 -14.48 -10.94 -9.96
CA VAL A 216 -15.87 -10.61 -9.63
C VAL A 216 -16.64 -10.44 -10.94
N PRO A 217 -17.35 -11.47 -11.44
CA PRO A 217 -18.10 -11.35 -12.68
C PRO A 217 -19.27 -10.35 -12.52
N PRO A 218 -19.78 -9.77 -13.61
CA PRO A 218 -21.04 -9.05 -13.57
C PRO A 218 -22.18 -9.98 -13.16
N ARG A 219 -23.30 -9.41 -12.74
CA ARG A 219 -24.49 -10.21 -12.46
C ARG A 219 -25.03 -10.81 -13.74
N ASP A 220 -25.23 -12.12 -13.74
CA ASP A 220 -25.77 -12.91 -14.84
C ASP A 220 -26.58 -14.05 -14.23
N ASP A 221 -27.89 -13.86 -14.11
CA ASP A 221 -28.79 -14.81 -13.46
C ASP A 221 -28.89 -16.12 -14.28
N ASP A 222 -28.70 -16.07 -15.60
CA ASP A 222 -28.72 -17.25 -16.49
C ASP A 222 -27.49 -18.14 -16.28
N ARG A 223 -26.32 -17.53 -16.03
CA ARG A 223 -25.08 -18.24 -15.69
C ARG A 223 -24.87 -18.45 -14.19
N GLY A 224 -25.83 -18.02 -13.35
CA GLY A 224 -25.78 -18.17 -11.89
C GLY A 224 -24.76 -17.25 -11.20
N PHE A 225 -24.29 -16.19 -11.88
CA PHE A 225 -23.40 -15.21 -11.29
C PHE A 225 -24.21 -14.13 -10.57
N SER A 226 -24.09 -14.06 -9.25
CA SER A 226 -24.82 -13.05 -8.46
C SER A 226 -24.26 -11.64 -8.58
N GLY A 227 -23.12 -11.46 -9.26
CA GLY A 227 -22.37 -10.20 -9.27
C GLY A 227 -21.76 -9.84 -7.91
N THR A 228 -21.65 -10.78 -6.97
CA THR A 228 -21.19 -10.51 -5.60
C THR A 228 -20.16 -11.52 -5.14
N VAL A 229 -19.12 -11.04 -4.47
CA VAL A 229 -18.11 -11.83 -3.78
C VAL A 229 -18.10 -11.49 -2.30
N LYS A 230 -17.97 -12.51 -1.46
CA LYS A 230 -17.85 -12.37 -0.01
C LYS A 230 -16.60 -13.09 0.48
N LYS A 231 -15.77 -12.42 1.26
CA LYS A 231 -14.54 -12.97 1.82
C LYS A 231 -14.50 -12.77 3.32
N LYS A 232 -14.50 -13.87 4.07
CA LYS A 232 -14.35 -13.86 5.52
C LYS A 232 -12.88 -13.67 5.87
N LEU A 233 -12.59 -12.65 6.66
CA LEU A 233 -11.25 -12.30 7.10
C LEU A 233 -11.16 -12.41 8.61
N LYS A 234 -9.95 -12.68 9.09
CA LYS A 234 -9.64 -12.80 10.50
C LYS A 234 -8.53 -11.82 10.84
N THR A 235 -8.72 -11.07 11.91
CA THR A 235 -7.70 -10.20 12.48
C THR A 235 -7.27 -10.72 13.84
N ILE A 236 -5.97 -10.69 14.09
CA ILE A 236 -5.34 -11.11 15.33
C ILE A 236 -4.31 -10.06 15.72
N ILE A 237 -4.06 -9.94 17.02
CA ILE A 237 -2.94 -9.15 17.51
C ILE A 237 -1.71 -10.07 17.41
N PRO A 238 -0.63 -9.66 16.73
CA PRO A 238 0.56 -10.50 16.61
C PRO A 238 1.10 -10.96 17.97
N ALA A 239 1.58 -12.19 18.04
CA ALA A 239 2.11 -12.77 19.28
C ALA A 239 3.26 -11.96 19.90
N VAL A 240 4.10 -11.34 19.06
CA VAL A 240 5.19 -10.45 19.53
C VAL A 240 4.62 -9.25 20.28
N MET A 241 3.60 -8.60 19.72
CA MET A 241 2.93 -7.47 20.39
C MET A 241 2.24 -7.90 21.69
N LEU A 242 1.62 -9.09 21.70
CA LEU A 242 1.02 -9.65 22.93
C LEU A 242 2.08 -9.88 24.01
N ALA A 243 3.25 -10.41 23.64
CA ALA A 243 4.37 -10.65 24.55
C ALA A 243 4.94 -9.33 25.12
N GLU A 244 4.91 -8.26 24.33
CA GLU A 244 5.27 -6.89 24.75
C GLU A 244 4.17 -6.20 25.56
N GLY A 245 3.05 -6.88 25.83
CA GLY A 245 1.96 -6.38 26.66
C GLY A 245 0.92 -5.53 25.93
N HIS A 246 1.03 -5.39 24.60
CA HIS A 246 0.01 -4.69 23.81
C HIS A 246 -1.28 -5.50 23.76
N ARG A 247 -2.41 -4.82 23.98
CA ARG A 247 -3.76 -5.41 23.95
C ARG A 247 -4.61 -4.96 22.76
N GLN A 248 -4.02 -4.18 21.87
CA GLN A 248 -4.67 -3.71 20.67
C GLN A 248 -3.64 -3.51 19.55
N CYS A 249 -4.07 -3.67 18.30
CA CYS A 249 -3.29 -3.33 17.11
C CYS A 249 -4.17 -2.63 16.07
N ARG A 250 -3.52 -1.92 15.16
CA ARG A 250 -4.15 -1.24 14.05
C ARG A 250 -3.57 -1.77 12.75
N ASP A 251 -4.46 -2.19 11.87
CA ASP A 251 -4.12 -2.67 10.53
C ASP A 251 -4.89 -1.84 9.49
N ILE A 252 -4.57 -2.02 8.21
CA ILE A 252 -5.35 -1.45 7.11
C ILE A 252 -5.56 -2.54 6.06
N ILE A 253 -6.81 -2.90 5.82
CA ILE A 253 -7.15 -3.73 4.67
C ILE A 253 -7.20 -2.83 3.44
N LYS A 254 -6.23 -3.03 2.54
CA LYS A 254 -6.12 -2.29 1.28
C LYS A 254 -6.69 -3.14 0.17
N VAL A 255 -7.66 -2.60 -0.56
CA VAL A 255 -8.35 -3.28 -1.64
C VAL A 255 -8.09 -2.55 -2.94
N PHE A 256 -7.50 -3.22 -3.91
CA PHE A 256 -7.37 -2.73 -5.29
C PHE A 256 -8.40 -3.43 -6.18
N VAL A 257 -9.06 -2.65 -7.02
CA VAL A 257 -9.98 -3.14 -8.06
C VAL A 257 -9.45 -2.68 -9.40
N THR A 258 -9.37 -3.57 -10.37
CA THR A 258 -8.93 -3.24 -11.74
C THR A 258 -9.89 -3.78 -12.78
N SER A 259 -9.95 -3.13 -13.95
CA SER A 259 -10.74 -3.59 -15.11
C SER A 259 -10.11 -4.77 -15.84
N GLN A 260 -8.83 -5.05 -15.59
CA GLN A 260 -8.06 -6.14 -16.20
C GLN A 260 -7.09 -6.79 -15.20
N PRO A 261 -6.63 -8.04 -15.43
CA PRO A 261 -5.57 -8.65 -14.64
C PRO A 261 -4.34 -7.74 -14.56
N THR A 262 -3.84 -7.51 -13.35
CA THR A 262 -2.73 -6.61 -13.01
C THR A 262 -1.84 -7.30 -11.97
N SER A 263 -0.58 -6.90 -11.85
CA SER A 263 0.31 -7.40 -10.78
C SER A 263 0.66 -6.25 -9.85
N PHE A 264 0.44 -6.48 -8.55
CA PHE A 264 0.77 -5.55 -7.48
C PHE A 264 1.90 -6.08 -6.58
N ASP A 265 2.65 -7.09 -7.03
CA ASP A 265 3.71 -7.76 -6.28
C ASP A 265 4.82 -6.79 -5.81
N ILE A 266 4.97 -5.63 -6.47
CA ILE A 266 5.94 -4.59 -6.09
C ILE A 266 5.52 -3.81 -4.83
N LEU A 267 4.22 -3.82 -4.50
CA LEU A 267 3.66 -3.16 -3.33
C LEU A 267 3.86 -3.99 -2.06
N GLU A 268 4.11 -5.30 -2.19
CA GLU A 268 4.39 -6.16 -1.04
C GLU A 268 5.68 -5.75 -0.33
N LEU A 269 5.61 -5.80 1.00
CA LEU A 269 6.68 -5.44 1.91
C LEU A 269 6.75 -6.52 3.00
N PRO A 270 7.90 -7.18 3.22
CA PRO A 270 8.05 -8.03 4.38
C PRO A 270 7.96 -7.20 5.67
N ARG A 271 7.96 -7.85 6.83
CA ARG A 271 8.23 -7.15 8.09
C ARG A 271 9.61 -6.52 8.05
N ILE A 272 9.80 -5.42 8.78
CA ILE A 272 11.12 -4.80 8.90
C ILE A 272 12.11 -5.83 9.48
N GLY A 273 13.25 -6.03 8.79
CA GLY A 273 14.24 -7.05 9.15
C GLY A 273 13.86 -8.49 8.79
N GLY A 274 12.68 -8.72 8.23
CA GLY A 274 12.22 -10.03 7.75
C GLY A 274 12.70 -10.34 6.33
N VAL A 275 12.72 -11.63 5.98
CA VAL A 275 12.98 -12.09 4.61
C VAL A 275 11.68 -11.98 3.80
N ALA A 276 11.77 -11.48 2.56
CA ALA A 276 10.63 -11.47 1.65
C ALA A 276 10.17 -12.92 1.38
N PRO A 277 8.87 -13.23 1.45
CA PRO A 277 8.38 -14.56 1.11
C PRO A 277 8.75 -14.92 -0.35
N GLU A 278 9.05 -16.20 -0.60
CA GLU A 278 9.31 -16.70 -1.96
C GLU A 278 8.08 -16.46 -2.83
N LYS A 279 8.21 -15.57 -3.82
CA LYS A 279 7.11 -15.22 -4.72
C LYS A 279 6.85 -16.37 -5.67
N LYS A 280 5.64 -16.92 -5.66
CA LYS A 280 5.14 -17.68 -6.80
C LYS A 280 4.85 -16.69 -7.91
N THR A 281 5.52 -16.83 -9.05
CA THR A 281 5.34 -15.98 -10.22
C THR A 281 3.87 -15.94 -10.60
N SER A 282 3.25 -14.76 -10.46
CA SER A 282 1.95 -14.46 -11.04
C SER A 282 2.05 -14.62 -12.56
N SER A 283 1.40 -15.65 -13.10
CA SER A 283 1.33 -15.87 -14.54
C SER A 283 0.46 -14.77 -15.15
N ARG A 284 1.08 -13.83 -15.86
CA ARG A 284 0.38 -12.92 -16.77
C ARG A 284 -0.21 -13.75 -17.91
N ILE A 285 -1.42 -14.28 -17.74
CA ILE A 285 -2.16 -14.81 -18.89
C ILE A 285 -2.76 -13.59 -19.58
N SER A 286 -2.07 -13.10 -20.62
CA SER A 286 -2.58 -12.01 -21.45
C SER A 286 -3.69 -12.55 -22.36
N TRP A 287 -4.92 -12.54 -21.88
CA TRP A 287 -6.04 -12.40 -22.81
C TRP A 287 -6.16 -10.91 -23.09
N VAL A 288 -5.50 -10.49 -24.15
CA VAL A 288 -5.65 -9.16 -24.72
C VAL A 288 -7.04 -9.14 -25.34
N ASP A 289 -7.98 -8.44 -24.72
CA ASP A 289 -9.06 -7.83 -25.47
C ASP A 289 -9.47 -6.52 -24.83
N ASP A 290 -9.72 -5.55 -25.70
CA ASP A 290 -10.18 -4.18 -25.49
C ASP A 290 -9.13 -3.09 -25.20
N ASP A 291 -9.13 -2.11 -26.11
CA ASP A 291 -8.31 -0.89 -26.26
C ASP A 291 -8.58 0.16 -25.17
N SER A 292 -9.01 -0.30 -23.98
CA SER A 292 -9.40 0.54 -22.86
C SER A 292 -8.23 0.76 -21.91
N LEU A 293 -7.98 2.03 -21.53
CA LEU A 293 -7.01 2.36 -20.50
C LEU A 293 -7.29 1.54 -19.24
N ALA A 294 -6.25 0.93 -18.67
CA ALA A 294 -6.34 0.16 -17.43
C ALA A 294 -6.93 1.02 -16.30
N GLN A 295 -8.23 0.83 -16.00
CA GLN A 295 -8.90 1.51 -14.91
C GLN A 295 -8.61 0.78 -13.62
N TRP A 296 -8.35 1.53 -12.55
CA TRP A 296 -8.09 0.98 -11.24
C TRP A 296 -8.63 1.88 -10.15
N ALA A 297 -8.97 1.26 -9.02
CA ALA A 297 -9.36 1.94 -7.82
C ALA A 297 -8.69 1.30 -6.59
N ALA A 298 -8.44 2.11 -5.57
CA ALA A 298 -7.86 1.66 -4.31
C ALA A 298 -8.66 2.19 -3.11
N LEU A 299 -9.08 1.28 -2.25
CA LEU A 299 -9.88 1.55 -1.06
C LEU A 299 -9.13 1.05 0.19
N SER A 300 -9.26 1.77 1.29
CA SER A 300 -8.62 1.43 2.56
C SER A 300 -9.68 1.24 3.63
N PHE A 301 -9.58 0.18 4.42
CA PHE A 301 -10.40 -0.02 5.61
C PHE A 301 -9.48 -0.10 6.84
N PRO A 302 -9.34 1.00 7.60
CA PRO A 302 -8.60 0.97 8.87
C PRO A 302 -9.28 -0.01 9.83
N THR A 303 -8.56 -1.01 10.33
CA THR A 303 -9.09 -2.01 11.25
C THR A 303 -8.40 -1.87 12.61
N TYR A 304 -9.20 -1.89 13.67
CA TYR A 304 -8.74 -1.81 15.04
C TYR A 304 -9.13 -3.11 15.74
N THR A 305 -8.12 -3.88 16.11
CA THR A 305 -8.30 -5.17 16.78
C THR A 305 -7.93 -5.02 18.25
N SER A 306 -8.81 -5.42 19.16
CA SER A 306 -8.57 -5.35 20.62
C SER A 306 -8.84 -6.67 21.34
N LEU A 307 -8.07 -6.95 22.39
CA LEU A 307 -8.41 -7.96 23.39
C LEU A 307 -9.51 -7.41 24.30
N LYS A 308 -10.58 -8.17 24.45
CA LYS A 308 -11.56 -7.97 25.52
C LYS A 308 -11.03 -8.46 26.86
#